data_AF-A0A1E7HCY9-F1
#
_entry.id   AF-A0A1E7HCY9-F1
#
_cell.length_a   1.000
_cell.length_b   1.000
_cell.length_c   1.000
_cell.angle_alpha   90.00
_cell.angle_beta   90.00
_cell.angle_gamma   90.00
#
_symmetry.space_group_name_H-M   'P 1'
#
loop_
_entity.id
_entity.type
_entity.pdbx_description
1 polymer ?
#
loop_
_entity_poly.entity_id
_entity_poly.type
_entity_poly.pdbx_seq_one_letter_code
_entity_poly.pdbx_strand_id
1 'polypeptide(L)'
;MDQKQIAKQMIQFNKTAFDNSFSAMTMVYEQNEKMLETFLTQASGLPEEGKKAIKEWMTSYSTGCSDFKKQVDENYAKVEEYFEK
;
A
#
# COMPACT_ATOMS: atom_id res chain seq x y z
N MET A 1 -29.37 4.09 19.12
CA MET A 1 -28.65 3.30 18.11
C MET A 1 -28.12 2.06 18.79
N ASP A 2 -28.27 0.90 18.15
CA ASP A 2 -27.68 -0.35 18.64
C ASP A 2 -26.15 -0.24 18.63
N GLN A 3 -25.47 -0.71 19.70
CA GLN A 3 -24.02 -0.67 19.81
C GLN A 3 -23.34 -1.40 18.65
N LYS A 4 -23.96 -2.48 18.15
CA LYS A 4 -23.50 -3.23 16.97
C LYS A 4 -23.49 -2.35 15.72
N GLN A 5 -24.51 -1.51 15.54
CA GLN A 5 -24.62 -0.60 14.40
C GLN A 5 -23.56 0.51 14.44
N ILE A 6 -23.29 1.08 15.62
CA ILE A 6 -22.23 2.08 15.81
C ILE A 6 -20.86 1.45 15.50
N ALA A 7 -20.59 0.24 15.99
CA ALA A 7 -19.35 -0.48 15.69
C ALA A 7 -19.16 -0.74 14.19
N LYS A 8 -20.21 -1.22 13.50
CA LYS A 8 -20.18 -1.44 12.05
C LYS A 8 -19.84 -0.16 11.28
N GLN A 9 -20.48 0.96 11.61
CA GLN A 9 -20.21 2.25 10.97
C GLN A 9 -18.77 2.72 11.21
N MET A 10 -18.24 2.58 12.43
CA MET A 10 -16.84 2.93 12.72
C MET A 10 -15.86 2.09 11.91
N ILE A 11 -16.10 0.78 11.77
CA ILE A 11 -15.23 -0.11 10.98
C ILE A 11 -15.26 0.29 9.50
N GLN A 12 -16.44 0.56 8.94
CA GLN A 12 -16.58 1.01 7.55
C GLN A 12 -15.86 2.34 7.31
N PHE A 13 -15.94 3.27 8.26
CA PHE A 13 -15.20 4.53 8.20
C PHE A 13 -13.69 4.28 8.20
N ASN A 14 -13.17 3.44 9.11
CA ASN A 14 -11.75 3.11 9.17
C ASN A 14 -11.26 2.44 7.87
N LYS A 15 -12.04 1.51 7.31
CA LYS A 15 -11.73 0.89 6.01
C LYS A 15 -11.61 1.94 4.90
N THR A 16 -12.60 2.83 4.80
CA THR A 16 -12.61 3.89 3.79
C THR A 16 -11.43 4.84 3.95
N ALA A 17 -11.12 5.25 5.19
CA ALA A 17 -9.96 6.10 5.48
C ALA A 17 -8.64 5.42 5.10
N PHE A 18 -8.51 4.12 5.40
CA PHE A 18 -7.36 3.31 5.02
C PHE A 18 -7.23 3.20 3.49
N ASP A 19 -8.30 2.82 2.78
CA ASP A 19 -8.31 2.67 1.32
C ASP A 19 -7.89 3.95 0.60
N ASN A 20 -8.40 5.10 1.06
CA ASN A 20 -8.06 6.41 0.51
C ASN A 20 -6.61 6.79 0.80
N SER A 21 -6.14 6.57 2.03
CA SER A 21 -4.77 6.89 2.43
C SER A 21 -3.75 6.00 1.72
N PHE A 22 -4.05 4.71 1.60
CA PHE A 22 -3.21 3.76 0.88
C PHE A 22 -3.12 4.13 -0.60
N SER A 23 -4.25 4.42 -1.25
CA SER A 23 -4.29 4.89 -2.64
C SER A 23 -3.46 6.15 -2.85
N ALA A 24 -3.60 7.15 -1.96
CA ALA A 24 -2.81 8.38 -2.02
C ALA A 24 -1.31 8.12 -1.88
N MET A 25 -0.91 7.26 -0.94
CA MET A 25 0.48 6.89 -0.73
C MET A 25 1.05 6.12 -1.92
N THR A 26 0.30 5.21 -2.53
CA THR A 26 0.70 4.47 -3.73
C THR A 26 0.95 5.41 -4.89
N MET A 27 0.08 6.39 -5.14
CA MET A 27 0.30 7.39 -6.20
C MET A 27 1.61 8.18 -6.00
N VAL A 28 1.89 8.60 -4.76
CA VAL A 28 3.15 9.29 -4.42
C VAL A 28 4.35 8.38 -4.61
N TYR A 29 4.24 7.11 -4.23
CA TYR A 29 5.30 6.11 -4.42
C TYR A 29 5.60 5.90 -5.91
N GLU A 30 4.58 5.67 -6.74
CA GLU A 30 4.75 5.49 -8.20
C GLU A 30 5.42 6.68 -8.88
N GLN A 31 5.12 7.91 -8.43
CA GLN A 31 5.77 9.11 -8.94
C GLN A 31 7.25 9.16 -8.53
N ASN A 32 7.56 8.85 -7.28
CA ASN A 32 8.93 8.82 -6.77
C ASN A 32 9.75 7.69 -7.42
N GLU A 33 9.16 6.52 -7.67
CA GLU A 33 9.81 5.41 -8.36
C GLU A 33 10.26 5.82 -9.77
N LYS A 34 9.37 6.44 -10.57
CA LYS A 34 9.72 6.97 -11.89
C LYS A 34 10.84 8.01 -11.85
N MET A 35 10.80 8.88 -10.84
CA MET A 35 11.85 9.89 -10.62
C MET A 35 13.18 9.20 -10.30
N LEU A 36 13.18 8.20 -9.40
CA LEU A 36 14.36 7.43 -9.03
C LEU A 36 14.93 6.63 -10.22
N GLU A 37 14.09 6.01 -11.04
CA GLU A 37 14.53 5.35 -12.28
C GLU A 37 15.26 6.31 -13.24
N THR A 38 14.73 7.53 -13.37
CA THR A 38 15.36 8.59 -14.16
C THR A 38 16.71 8.98 -13.58
N PHE A 39 16.81 9.14 -12.26
CA PHE A 39 18.07 9.43 -11.57
C PHE A 39 19.10 8.30 -11.74
N LEU A 40 18.71 7.04 -11.58
CA LEU A 40 19.59 5.89 -11.73
C LEU A 40 20.14 5.75 -13.15
N THR A 41 19.33 6.11 -14.16
CA THR A 41 19.77 6.12 -15.57
C THR A 41 20.86 7.16 -15.82
N GLN A 42 20.77 8.31 -15.15
CA GLN A 42 21.75 9.41 -15.29
C GLN A 42 22.96 9.27 -14.35
N ALA A 43 22.93 8.35 -13.38
CA ALA A 43 23.99 8.14 -12.41
C ALA A 43 25.21 7.43 -13.02
N SER A 44 26.09 8.19 -13.68
CA SER A 44 27.33 7.69 -14.27
C SER A 44 28.35 7.15 -13.25
N GLY A 45 28.25 7.59 -11.99
CA GLY A 45 29.12 7.14 -10.89
C GLY A 45 28.65 5.87 -10.16
N LEU A 46 27.49 5.31 -10.53
CA LEU A 46 26.94 4.13 -9.88
C LEU A 46 27.17 2.86 -10.74
N PRO A 47 27.84 1.82 -10.21
CA PRO A 47 27.99 0.56 -10.93
C PRO A 47 26.64 -0.11 -11.25
N GLU A 48 26.61 -0.90 -12.32
CA GLU A 48 25.38 -1.60 -12.76
C GLU A 48 24.79 -2.53 -11.69
N GLU A 49 25.64 -3.17 -10.89
CA GLU A 49 25.19 -3.99 -9.75
C GLU A 49 24.45 -3.16 -8.70
N GLY A 50 24.92 -1.93 -8.42
CA GLY A 50 24.24 -1.00 -7.51
C GLY A 50 22.90 -0.53 -8.06
N LYS A 51 22.83 -0.23 -9.37
CA LYS A 51 21.56 0.09 -10.04
C LYS A 51 20.57 -1.06 -9.95
N LYS A 52 21.04 -2.30 -10.17
CA LYS A 52 20.23 -3.52 -10.06
C LYS A 52 19.72 -3.72 -8.64
N ALA A 53 20.57 -3.61 -7.63
CA ALA A 53 20.18 -3.76 -6.23
C ALA A 53 19.08 -2.77 -5.81
N ILE A 54 19.16 -1.51 -6.28
CA ILE A 54 18.13 -0.51 -6.00
C ILE A 54 16.80 -0.87 -6.68
N LYS A 55 16.83 -1.33 -7.94
CA LYS A 55 15.62 -1.79 -8.65
C LYS A 55 14.95 -2.98 -7.98
N GLU A 56 15.74 -3.96 -7.54
CA GLU A 56 15.24 -5.12 -6.80
C GLU A 56 14.63 -4.72 -5.45
N TRP A 57 15.25 -3.75 -4.76
CA TRP A 57 14.72 -3.20 -3.52
C TRP A 57 13.37 -2.48 -3.74
N MET A 58 13.26 -1.63 -4.76
CA MET A 58 11.99 -0.97 -5.11
C MET A 58 10.89 -1.98 -5.44
N THR A 59 11.22 -3.00 -6.23
CA THR A 59 10.27 -4.07 -6.57
C THR A 59 9.80 -4.79 -5.31
N SER A 60 10.73 -5.17 -4.43
CA SER A 60 10.42 -5.88 -3.17
C SER A 60 9.55 -5.02 -2.24
N TYR A 61 9.82 -3.72 -2.15
CA TYR A 61 9.00 -2.79 -1.37
C TYR A 61 7.58 -2.69 -1.92
N SER A 62 7.43 -2.51 -3.25
CA SER A 62 6.14 -2.45 -3.92
C SER A 62 5.32 -3.73 -3.70
N THR A 63 5.96 -4.90 -3.84
CA THR A 63 5.32 -6.20 -3.52
C THR A 63 4.87 -6.26 -2.06
N GLY A 64 5.71 -5.86 -1.11
CA GLY A 64 5.36 -5.84 0.31
C GLY A 64 4.17 -4.92 0.63
N CYS A 65 4.08 -3.75 -0.01
CA CYS A 65 2.93 -2.87 0.12
C CYS A 65 1.63 -3.50 -0.43
N SER A 66 1.71 -4.16 -1.58
CA SER A 66 0.57 -4.87 -2.18
C SER A 66 0.09 -6.02 -1.28
N ASP A 67 1.01 -6.82 -0.76
CA ASP A 67 0.69 -7.93 0.15
C ASP A 67 0.09 -7.44 1.47
N PHE A 68 0.57 -6.30 1.98
CA PHE A 68 -0.03 -5.66 3.16
C PHE A 68 -1.46 -5.20 2.88
N LYS A 69 -1.70 -4.52 1.74
CA LYS A 69 -3.06 -4.10 1.35
C LYS A 69 -4.01 -5.29 1.25
N LYS A 70 -3.57 -6.37 0.61
CA LYS A 70 -4.33 -7.61 0.50
C LYS A 70 -4.70 -8.17 1.87
N GLN A 71 -3.75 -8.25 2.80
CA GLN A 71 -4.03 -8.73 4.16
C GLN A 71 -5.03 -7.83 4.90
N VAL A 72 -4.94 -6.50 4.73
CA VAL A 72 -5.89 -5.57 5.33
C VAL A 72 -7.28 -5.76 4.74
N ASP A 73 -7.42 -5.92 3.43
CA ASP A 73 -8.69 -6.15 2.75
C ASP A 73 -9.34 -7.46 3.19
N GLU A 74 -8.57 -8.54 3.26
CA GLU A 74 -9.03 -9.84 3.76
C GLU A 74 -9.51 -9.75 5.22
N ASN A 75 -8.84 -8.96 6.07
CA ASN A 75 -9.23 -8.80 7.46
C ASN A 75 -10.49 -7.94 7.61
N TYR A 76 -10.64 -6.86 6.83
CA TYR A 76 -11.89 -6.11 6.82
C TYR A 76 -13.07 -6.96 6.33
N ALA A 77 -12.89 -7.78 5.30
CA ALA A 77 -13.93 -8.68 4.82
C ALA A 77 -14.40 -9.68 5.91
N LYS A 78 -13.47 -10.26 6.68
CA LYS A 78 -13.81 -11.14 7.82
C LYS A 78 -14.60 -10.41 8.90
N VAL A 79 -14.24 -9.16 9.18
CA VAL A 79 -14.96 -8.34 10.16
C VAL A 79 -16.37 -8.02 9.65
N GLU A 80 -16.52 -7.64 8.38
CA GLU A 80 -17.82 -7.40 7.77
C GLU A 80 -18.72 -8.64 7.85
N GLU A 81 -18.20 -9.83 7.52
CA GLU A 81 -18.92 -11.11 7.65
C GLU A 81 -19.37 -11.37 9.10
N TYR A 82 -18.53 -11.06 10.09
CA TYR A 82 -18.90 -11.21 11.51
C TYR A 82 -20.07 -10.31 11.92
N PHE A 83 -20.15 -9.09 11.39
CA PHE A 83 -21.24 -8.16 11.70
C PHE A 83 -22.53 -8.42 10.90
N GLU A 84 -22.46 -9.20 9.83
CA GLU A 84 -23.62 -9.64 9.03
C GLU A 84 -24.31 -10.89 9.58
N LYS A 85 -23.61 -11.67 10.42
CA LYS A 85 -24.21 -12.71 11.28
C LYS A 85 -24.96 -12.10 12.46
#